data_AF-M4X2L8-F1
#
_entry.id   AF-M4X2L8-F1
#
_cell.length_a   1.000
_cell.length_b   1.000
_cell.length_c   1.000
_cell.angle_alpha   90.00
_cell.angle_beta   90.00
_cell.angle_gamma   90.00
#
_symmetry.space_group_name_H-M   'P 1'
#
loop_
_entity.id
_entity.type
_entity.pdbx_description
1 polymer ?
#
loop_
_entity_poly.entity_id
_entity_poly.type
_entity_poly.pdbx_seq_one_letter_code
_entity_poly.pdbx_strand_id
1 'polypeptide(L)'
;MPAEPLMSRRQAGFTLLEAVVAMTLLVVVGGALLAWLNSGFVTVERMADVQRRLDASRVALAYLEQINPSLQHEGQVHLGPYTLEWTCDALVEARPVVGRHSGAPGPYDAALYRVKVLILEEHADPIELFVELPGFQRTRVAQDAGGDE
;
A
#
# COMPACT_ATOMS: atom_id res chain seq x y z
N MET A 1 33.88 27.37 -83.58
CA MET A 1 33.36 27.45 -82.20
C MET A 1 33.26 26.02 -81.66
N PRO A 2 33.92 25.67 -80.55
CA PRO A 2 33.78 24.35 -79.95
C PRO A 2 32.49 24.29 -79.10
N ALA A 3 31.80 23.16 -79.14
CA ALA A 3 30.65 22.90 -78.29
C ALA A 3 31.13 22.50 -76.88
N GLU A 4 30.73 23.26 -75.86
CA GLU A 4 30.93 22.87 -74.46
C GLU A 4 30.06 21.65 -74.12
N PRO A 5 30.59 20.63 -73.41
CA PRO A 5 29.76 19.56 -72.90
C PRO A 5 28.98 20.07 -71.69
N LEU A 6 27.65 20.09 -71.80
CA LEU A 6 26.75 20.33 -70.67
C LEU A 6 26.96 19.20 -69.65
N MET A 7 27.53 19.54 -68.49
CA MET A 7 27.62 18.62 -67.36
C MET A 7 26.21 18.16 -66.99
N SER A 8 25.88 16.91 -67.31
CA SER A 8 24.67 16.24 -66.84
C SER A 8 24.76 16.07 -65.34
N ARG A 9 24.12 16.99 -64.61
CA ARG A 9 23.91 16.89 -63.17
C ARG A 9 23.03 15.66 -62.95
N ARG A 10 23.63 14.54 -62.54
CA ARG A 10 22.89 13.34 -62.14
C ARG A 10 21.90 13.73 -61.05
N GLN A 11 20.62 13.81 -61.43
CA GLN A 11 19.53 13.92 -60.49
C GLN A 11 19.48 12.58 -59.75
N ALA A 12 20.00 12.55 -58.53
CA ALA A 12 19.82 11.43 -57.62
C ALA A 12 18.33 11.39 -57.27
N GLY A 13 17.56 10.70 -58.11
CA GLY A 13 16.13 10.57 -57.93
C GLY A 13 15.86 9.81 -56.65
N PHE A 14 15.15 10.46 -55.73
CA PHE A 14 14.46 9.84 -54.61
C PHE A 14 13.63 8.68 -55.18
N THR A 15 14.12 7.45 -55.04
CA THR A 15 13.49 6.32 -55.74
C THR A 15 12.23 5.91 -54.99
N LEU A 16 11.22 5.37 -55.69
CA LEU A 16 10.02 4.81 -55.05
C LEU A 16 10.39 3.79 -53.94
N LEU A 17 11.46 3.02 -54.19
CA LEU A 17 11.99 2.06 -53.23
C LEU A 17 12.48 2.72 -51.94
N GLU A 18 13.17 3.85 -52.04
CA GLU A 18 13.67 4.60 -50.89
C GLU A 18 12.54 5.20 -50.05
N ALA A 19 11.48 5.70 -50.67
CA ALA A 19 10.29 6.17 -49.96
C ALA A 19 9.61 5.03 -49.18
N VAL A 20 9.50 3.84 -49.77
CA VAL A 20 8.94 2.66 -49.11
C VAL A 20 9.85 2.21 -47.96
N VAL A 21 11.17 2.19 -48.16
CA VAL A 21 12.14 1.86 -47.09
C VAL A 21 12.09 2.88 -45.94
N ALA A 22 12.00 4.18 -46.25
CA ALA A 22 11.89 5.21 -45.22
C ALA A 22 10.58 5.07 -44.42
N MET A 23 9.46 4.79 -45.08
CA MET A 23 8.19 4.53 -44.41
C MET A 23 8.24 3.26 -43.55
N THR A 24 8.84 2.17 -44.03
CA THR A 24 8.94 0.94 -43.21
C THR A 24 9.85 1.16 -42.01
N LEU A 25 10.99 1.83 -42.17
CA LEU A 25 11.85 2.21 -41.05
C LEU A 25 11.12 3.12 -40.06
N LEU A 26 10.37 4.11 -40.54
CA LEU A 26 9.57 4.98 -39.70
C LEU A 26 8.54 4.20 -38.89
N VAL A 27 7.82 3.26 -39.52
CA VAL A 27 6.82 2.41 -38.84
C VAL A 27 7.47 1.49 -37.82
N VAL A 28 8.60 0.86 -38.15
CA VAL A 28 9.30 -0.05 -37.24
C VAL A 28 9.84 0.71 -36.01
N VAL A 29 10.53 1.82 -36.24
CA VAL A 29 11.10 2.63 -35.16
C VAL A 29 9.99 3.28 -34.33
N GLY A 30 8.99 3.87 -34.97
CA GLY A 30 7.83 4.45 -34.29
C GLY A 30 7.06 3.42 -33.48
N GLY A 31 6.86 2.21 -34.02
CA GLY A 31 6.22 1.11 -33.32
C GLY A 31 7.02 0.64 -32.10
N ALA A 32 8.34 0.51 -32.23
CA ALA A 32 9.22 0.15 -31.12
C ALA A 32 9.19 1.21 -30.00
N LEU A 33 9.22 2.50 -30.35
CA LEU A 33 9.12 3.60 -29.40
C LEU A 33 7.77 3.62 -28.68
N LEU A 34 6.67 3.41 -29.40
CA LEU A 34 5.34 3.36 -28.81
C LEU A 34 5.19 2.16 -27.86
N ALA A 35 5.71 0.99 -28.23
CA ALA A 35 5.72 -0.19 -27.38
C ALA A 35 6.53 0.05 -26.10
N TRP A 36 7.68 0.73 -26.21
CA TRP A 36 8.49 1.11 -25.06
C TRP A 36 7.76 2.08 -24.11
N LEU A 37 7.09 3.11 -24.66
CA LEU A 37 6.27 4.03 -23.85
C LEU A 37 5.14 3.31 -23.12
N ASN A 38 4.43 2.42 -23.81
CA ASN A 38 3.35 1.62 -23.20
C ASN A 38 3.88 0.74 -22.05
N SER A 39 5.06 0.14 -22.21
CA SER A 39 5.70 -0.61 -21.13
C SER A 39 6.05 0.27 -19.92
N GLY A 40 6.42 1.53 -20.16
CA GLY A 40 6.64 2.51 -19.09
C GLY A 40 5.36 2.84 -18.32
N PHE A 41 4.25 3.08 -19.03
CA PHE A 41 2.96 3.40 -18.41
C PHE A 41 2.43 2.29 -17.50
N VAL A 42 2.52 1.03 -17.93
CA VAL A 42 2.12 -0.12 -17.09
C VAL A 42 2.91 -0.18 -15.79
N THR A 43 4.18 0.21 -15.83
CA THR A 43 5.03 0.23 -14.63
C THR A 43 4.60 1.33 -13.66
N VAL A 44 4.29 2.52 -14.18
CA VAL A 44 3.80 3.65 -13.37
C VAL A 44 2.45 3.32 -12.72
N GLU A 45 1.53 2.70 -13.46
CA GLU A 45 0.23 2.29 -12.94
C GLU A 45 0.37 1.27 -11.79
N ARG A 46 1.21 0.24 -11.98
CA ARG A 46 1.51 -0.72 -10.90
C ARG A 46 2.14 -0.06 -9.67
N MET A 47 3.02 0.91 -9.87
CA MET A 47 3.62 1.67 -8.75
C MET A 47 2.58 2.48 -8.00
N ALA A 48 1.63 3.11 -8.72
CA ALA A 48 0.54 3.86 -8.11
C ALA A 48 -0.37 2.96 -7.26
N ASP A 49 -0.69 1.76 -7.74
CA ASP A 49 -1.49 0.78 -6.99
C ASP A 49 -0.79 0.30 -5.73
N VAL A 50 0.51 0.01 -5.81
CA VAL A 50 1.32 -0.37 -4.64
C VAL A 50 1.35 0.76 -3.61
N GLN A 51 1.58 2.00 -4.07
CA GLN A 51 1.61 3.16 -3.19
C GLN A 51 0.28 3.36 -2.47
N ARG A 52 -0.84 3.25 -3.20
CA ARG A 52 -2.19 3.35 -2.61
C ARG A 52 -2.42 2.30 -1.53
N ARG A 53 -2.04 1.05 -1.77
CA ARG A 53 -2.16 -0.05 -0.79
C ARG A 53 -1.32 0.21 0.46
N LEU A 54 -0.11 0.75 0.31
CA LEU A 54 0.76 1.11 1.44
C LEU A 54 0.17 2.26 2.27
N ASP A 55 -0.36 3.28 1.62
CA ASP A 55 -0.96 4.42 2.30
C ASP A 55 -2.22 4.01 3.07
N ALA A 56 -3.10 3.21 2.46
CA ALA A 56 -4.29 2.64 3.11
C ALA A 56 -3.92 1.80 4.34
N SER A 57 -2.92 0.90 4.20
CA SER A 57 -2.45 0.06 5.29
C SER A 57 -1.84 0.87 6.44
N ARG A 58 -1.12 1.95 6.13
CA ARG A 58 -0.53 2.84 7.14
C ARG A 58 -1.60 3.57 7.94
N VAL A 59 -2.62 4.10 7.26
CA VAL A 59 -3.76 4.77 7.91
C VAL A 59 -4.51 3.79 8.82
N ALA A 60 -4.77 2.58 8.33
CA ALA A 60 -5.41 1.52 9.10
C ALA A 60 -4.63 1.18 10.37
N LEU A 61 -3.32 0.92 10.23
CA LEU A 61 -2.47 0.55 11.36
C LEU A 61 -2.40 1.67 12.40
N ALA A 62 -2.25 2.93 11.97
CA ALA A 62 -2.20 4.08 12.87
C ALA A 62 -3.48 4.25 13.70
N TYR A 63 -4.64 3.90 13.14
CA TYR A 63 -5.89 3.87 13.90
C TYR A 63 -5.97 2.66 14.84
N LEU A 64 -5.64 1.47 14.35
CA LEU A 64 -5.70 0.24 15.14
C LEU A 64 -4.74 0.24 16.34
N GLU A 65 -3.58 0.89 16.25
CA GLU A 65 -2.67 1.04 17.39
C GLU A 65 -3.28 1.83 18.57
N GLN A 66 -4.37 2.57 18.34
CA GLN A 66 -5.08 3.34 19.37
C GLN A 66 -6.24 2.57 19.99
N ILE A 67 -6.67 1.45 19.39
CA ILE A 67 -7.77 0.65 19.93
C ILE A 67 -7.25 -0.27 21.04
N ASN A 68 -8.09 -0.49 22.06
CA ASN A 68 -7.84 -1.53 23.06
C ASN A 68 -8.68 -2.77 22.71
N PRO A 69 -8.09 -3.85 22.16
CA PRO A 69 -8.84 -5.01 21.68
C PRO A 69 -9.54 -5.80 22.79
N SER A 70 -9.20 -5.57 24.07
CA SER A 70 -9.93 -6.14 25.22
C SER A 70 -11.24 -5.42 25.55
N LEU A 71 -11.45 -4.22 24.99
CA LEU A 71 -12.65 -3.41 25.19
C LEU A 71 -13.44 -3.22 23.90
N GLN A 72 -12.72 -3.11 22.76
CA GLN A 72 -13.27 -2.88 21.43
C GLN A 72 -12.98 -4.09 20.55
N HIS A 73 -13.79 -5.15 20.73
CA HIS A 73 -13.61 -6.43 20.06
C HIS A 73 -13.96 -6.40 18.58
N GLU A 74 -14.88 -5.54 18.19
CA GLU A 74 -15.28 -5.34 16.80
C GLU A 74 -15.66 -3.88 16.60
N GLY A 75 -15.64 -3.42 15.34
CA GLY A 75 -16.08 -2.09 15.03
C GLY A 75 -15.89 -1.71 13.58
N GLN A 76 -16.37 -0.51 13.28
CA GLN A 76 -16.25 0.12 11.98
C GLN A 76 -15.91 1.59 12.15
N VAL A 77 -15.01 2.11 11.33
CA VAL A 77 -14.68 3.55 11.30
C VAL A 77 -14.47 4.03 9.87
N HIS A 78 -14.85 5.28 9.61
CA HIS A 78 -14.59 5.96 8.35
C HIS A 78 -13.40 6.92 8.54
N LEU A 79 -12.34 6.73 7.75
CA LEU A 79 -11.12 7.52 7.76
C LEU A 79 -10.87 8.10 6.36
N GLY A 80 -11.49 9.25 6.08
CA GLY A 80 -11.42 9.86 4.76
C GLY A 80 -12.02 8.94 3.69
N PRO A 81 -11.25 8.50 2.68
CA PRO A 81 -11.74 7.61 1.63
C PRO A 81 -11.83 6.14 2.05
N TYR A 82 -11.33 5.78 3.24
CA TYR A 82 -11.26 4.39 3.69
C TYR A 82 -12.34 4.09 4.74
N THR A 83 -12.98 2.95 4.60
CA THR A 83 -13.78 2.35 5.68
C THR A 83 -13.03 1.15 6.23
N LEU A 84 -12.78 1.16 7.53
CA LEU A 84 -12.15 0.05 8.24
C LEU A 84 -13.22 -0.72 8.99
N GLU A 85 -13.18 -2.03 8.86
CA GLU A 85 -13.97 -2.97 9.66
C GLU A 85 -13.01 -3.93 10.33
N TRP A 86 -13.14 -4.15 11.64
CA TRP A 86 -12.23 -5.03 12.36
C TRP A 86 -12.94 -5.96 13.33
N THR A 87 -12.29 -7.09 13.60
CA THR A 87 -12.66 -8.08 14.61
C THR A 87 -11.41 -8.57 15.34
N CYS A 88 -11.52 -8.74 16.66
CA CYS A 88 -10.42 -9.05 17.56
C CYS A 88 -10.64 -10.42 18.23
N ASP A 89 -9.73 -11.36 17.98
CA ASP A 89 -9.71 -12.67 18.60
C ASP A 89 -8.58 -12.77 19.63
N ALA A 90 -8.88 -13.22 20.85
CA ALA A 90 -7.86 -13.44 21.86
C ALA A 90 -6.97 -14.63 21.48
N LEU A 91 -5.65 -14.41 21.38
CA LEU A 91 -4.68 -15.48 21.11
C LEU A 91 -4.27 -16.23 22.38
N VAL A 92 -4.36 -15.56 23.52
CA VAL A 92 -4.00 -16.11 24.83
C VAL A 92 -5.03 -15.68 25.87
N GLU A 93 -5.17 -16.48 26.92
CA GLU A 93 -5.95 -16.11 28.10
C GLU A 93 -5.34 -14.88 28.78
N ALA A 94 -6.20 -13.96 29.26
CA ALA A 94 -5.77 -12.77 29.96
C ALA A 94 -5.05 -13.13 31.26
N ARG A 95 -3.89 -12.49 31.49
CA ARG A 95 -3.07 -12.72 32.68
C ARG A 95 -2.78 -11.41 33.42
N PRO A 96 -2.63 -11.46 34.75
CA PRO A 96 -2.25 -10.28 35.52
C PRO A 96 -0.91 -9.70 35.07
N VAL A 97 -0.89 -8.40 34.82
CA VAL A 97 0.36 -7.66 34.59
C VAL A 97 1.11 -7.56 35.91
N VAL A 98 2.34 -8.06 35.98
CA VAL A 98 3.16 -8.02 37.20
C VAL A 98 4.04 -6.77 37.24
N GLY A 99 4.10 -6.11 38.40
CA GLY A 99 4.94 -4.95 38.61
C GLY A 99 6.43 -5.32 38.62
N ARG A 100 7.26 -4.58 37.86
CA ARG A 100 8.71 -4.84 37.71
C ARG A 100 9.48 -4.94 39.04
N HIS A 101 9.05 -4.20 40.07
CA HIS A 101 9.78 -4.08 41.33
C HIS A 101 9.21 -4.94 42.46
N SER A 102 7.90 -5.19 42.49
CA SER A 102 7.25 -5.92 43.58
C SER A 102 7.01 -7.41 43.26
N GLY A 103 6.99 -7.80 41.98
CA GLY A 103 6.55 -9.14 41.55
C GLY A 103 5.06 -9.42 41.84
N ALA A 104 4.35 -8.48 42.46
CA ALA A 104 2.95 -8.61 42.79
C ALA A 104 2.07 -8.35 41.56
N PRO A 105 0.92 -9.02 41.43
CA PRO A 105 -0.08 -8.72 40.40
C PRO A 105 -0.55 -7.27 40.50
N GLY A 106 -0.41 -6.51 39.42
CA GLY A 106 -0.93 -5.15 39.28
C GLY A 106 -2.45 -5.13 39.04
N PRO A 107 -3.08 -3.96 38.88
CA PRO A 107 -4.54 -3.85 38.77
C PRO A 107 -5.10 -4.20 37.37
N TYR A 108 -4.24 -4.55 36.42
CA TYR A 108 -4.61 -4.84 35.03
C TYR A 108 -4.33 -6.30 34.69
N ASP A 109 -5.22 -6.89 33.90
CA ASP A 109 -4.96 -8.11 33.16
C ASP A 109 -4.71 -7.74 31.69
N ALA A 110 -3.79 -8.47 31.04
CA ALA A 110 -3.41 -8.27 29.66
C ALA A 110 -3.50 -9.59 28.87
N ALA A 111 -3.92 -9.48 27.61
CA ALA A 111 -3.90 -10.57 26.64
C ALA A 111 -3.39 -10.06 25.29
N LEU A 112 -2.87 -10.96 24.48
CA LEU A 112 -2.55 -10.67 23.08
C LEU A 112 -3.75 -11.03 22.21
N TYR A 113 -4.12 -10.14 21.31
CA TYR A 113 -5.21 -10.32 20.37
C TYR A 113 -4.70 -10.31 18.94
N ARG A 114 -5.29 -11.13 18.10
CA ARG A 114 -5.20 -11.01 16.64
C ARG A 114 -6.36 -10.19 16.15
N VAL A 115 -6.06 -9.08 15.52
CA VAL A 115 -7.06 -8.19 14.92
C VAL A 115 -7.05 -8.43 13.42
N LYS A 116 -8.15 -8.93 12.89
CA LYS A 116 -8.42 -8.97 11.46
C LYS A 116 -9.06 -7.65 11.07
N VAL A 117 -8.49 -6.97 10.09
CA VAL A 117 -9.04 -5.73 9.54
C VAL A 117 -9.30 -5.86 8.04
N LEU A 118 -10.46 -5.38 7.62
CA LEU A 118 -10.84 -5.20 6.24
C LEU A 118 -10.84 -3.70 5.93
N ILE A 119 -10.04 -3.29 4.95
CA ILE A 119 -9.98 -1.92 4.45
C ILE A 119 -10.78 -1.88 3.15
N LEU A 120 -11.82 -1.05 3.14
CA LEU A 120 -12.70 -0.81 2.01
C LEU A 120 -12.40 0.58 1.43
N GLU A 121 -12.32 0.67 0.11
CA GLU A 121 -12.21 1.91 -0.66
C GLU A 121 -13.18 1.82 -1.84
N GLU A 122 -13.85 2.92 -2.21
CA GLU A 122 -14.94 2.92 -3.20
C GLU A 122 -14.55 2.40 -4.59
N HIS A 123 -13.28 2.53 -4.97
CA HIS A 123 -12.78 2.19 -6.31
C HIS A 123 -11.63 1.19 -6.30
N ALA A 124 -11.43 0.46 -5.21
CA ALA A 124 -10.37 -0.54 -5.10
C ALA A 124 -10.87 -1.82 -4.45
N ASP A 125 -10.16 -2.91 -4.73
CA ASP A 125 -10.44 -4.18 -4.07
C ASP A 125 -10.18 -4.09 -2.57
N PRO A 126 -11.03 -4.72 -1.73
CA PRO A 126 -10.82 -4.77 -0.29
C PRO A 126 -9.44 -5.33 0.07
N ILE A 127 -8.78 -4.70 1.03
CA ILE A 127 -7.49 -5.13 1.55
C ILE A 127 -7.72 -5.77 2.92
N GLU A 128 -7.34 -7.04 3.07
CA GLU A 128 -7.38 -7.73 4.36
C GLU A 128 -5.98 -7.77 4.99
N LEU A 129 -5.89 -7.44 6.28
CA LEU A 129 -4.65 -7.47 7.05
C LEU A 129 -4.89 -8.09 8.43
N PHE A 130 -3.82 -8.60 9.01
CA PHE A 130 -3.80 -9.08 10.40
C PHE A 130 -2.73 -8.31 11.18
N VAL A 131 -3.10 -7.85 12.37
CA VAL A 131 -2.17 -7.23 13.32
C VAL A 131 -2.35 -7.87 14.69
N GLU A 132 -1.25 -8.02 15.43
CA GLU A 132 -1.29 -8.51 16.80
C GLU A 132 -1.14 -7.33 17.76
N LEU A 133 -2.15 -7.11 18.60
CA LEU A 133 -2.22 -5.97 19.51
C LEU A 133 -2.42 -6.44 20.96
N PRO A 134 -1.74 -5.83 21.94
CA PRO A 134 -2.02 -6.08 23.34
C PRO A 134 -3.33 -5.40 23.76
N GLY A 135 -4.18 -6.13 24.48
CA GLY A 135 -5.35 -5.59 25.15
C GLY A 135 -5.14 -5.55 26.66
N PHE A 136 -5.70 -4.53 27.32
CA PHE A 136 -5.59 -4.34 28.77
C PHE A 136 -6.94 -4.04 29.39
N GLN A 137 -7.33 -4.79 30.42
CA GLN A 137 -8.54 -4.54 31.18
C GLN A 137 -8.22 -4.38 32.66
N ARG A 138 -8.79 -3.36 33.30
CA ARG A 138 -8.69 -3.19 34.75
C ARG A 138 -9.68 -4.12 35.43
N THR A 139 -9.18 -5.17 36.08
CA THR A 139 -10.02 -6.18 36.77
C THR A 139 -10.02 -6.00 38.28
N ARG A 140 -9.06 -5.24 38.84
CA ARG A 140 -9.00 -4.96 40.28
C ARG A 140 -9.26 -3.47 40.55
N VAL A 141 -10.32 -3.20 41.30
CA VAL A 141 -10.45 -1.95 42.05
C VAL A 141 -9.31 -1.95 43.05
N ALA A 142 -8.57 -0.85 43.17
CA ALA A 142 -7.53 -0.73 44.17
C ALA A 142 -8.20 -0.83 45.55
N GLN A 143 -8.12 -2.00 46.17
CA GLN A 143 -8.62 -2.22 47.52
C GLN A 143 -7.56 -1.63 48.47
N ASP A 144 -7.88 -0.43 48.97
CA ASP A 144 -7.29 0.30 50.09
C ASP A 144 -5.78 0.17 50.31
N ALA A 145 -5.04 1.15 49.77
CA ALA A 145 -3.85 1.65 50.44
C ALA A 145 -4.31 2.59 51.59
N GLY A 146 -4.85 2.01 52.65
CA GLY A 146 -5.30 2.72 53.85
C GLY A 146 -5.27 1.79 55.07
N GLY A 147 -4.32 2.05 55.97
CA GLY A 147 -4.14 1.40 57.28
C GLY A 147 -2.77 0.70 57.41
N ASP A 148 -1.89 1.00 58.35
CA ASP A 148 -1.92 1.86 59.54
C ASP A 148 -0.49 2.34 59.84
N GLU A 149 -0.35 3.57 60.34
CA GLU A 149 0.80 4.05 61.12
C GLU A 149 0.38 4.13 62.60
#